data_AF-A0A6J5EG23-F1
#
_entry.id   AF-A0A6J5EG23-F1
#
_cell.length_a   1.000
_cell.length_b   1.000
_cell.length_c   1.000
_cell.angle_alpha   90.00
_cell.angle_beta   90.00
_cell.angle_gamma   90.00
#
_symmetry.space_group_name_H-M   'P 1'
#
loop_
_entity.id
_entity.type
_entity.pdbx_description
1 polymer ?
#
loop_
_entity_poly.entity_id
_entity_poly.type
_entity_poly.pdbx_seq_one_letter_code
_entity_poly.pdbx_strand_id
1 'polypeptide(L)' 'MESDEQHLPLRRGTSRYDEAIALENSVRVIRKARGRSNPEDFAEGTPEWHAVVESFLIDLLWASGNDLHDIGE' A
#
# COMPACT_ATOMS: atom_id res chain seq x y z
N MET A 1 -18.94 -19.08 -19.92
CA MET A 1 -17.66 -18.35 -19.80
C MET A 1 -17.98 -17.07 -19.04
N GLU A 2 -18.16 -17.20 -17.72
CA GLU A 2 -18.61 -16.14 -16.80
C GLU A 2 -18.01 -16.48 -15.43
N SER A 3 -16.68 -16.36 -15.30
CA SER A 3 -16.00 -16.75 -14.05
C SER A 3 -14.74 -15.95 -13.73
N ASP A 4 -14.41 -14.90 -14.50
CA ASP A 4 -13.16 -14.16 -14.28
C ASP A 4 -13.37 -12.76 -13.64
N GLU A 5 -14.56 -12.16 -13.73
CA GLU A 5 -14.83 -10.83 -13.16
C GLU A 5 -15.23 -10.85 -11.68
N GLN A 6 -15.62 -12.00 -11.13
CA GLN A 6 -16.05 -12.11 -9.72
C GLN A 6 -14.89 -12.26 -8.73
N HIS A 7 -13.65 -12.37 -9.22
CA HIS A 7 -12.48 -12.68 -8.41
C HIS A 7 -11.41 -11.57 -8.40
N LEU A 8 -11.79 -10.30 -8.64
CA LEU A 8 -10.92 -9.17 -8.35
C LEU A 8 -10.98 -8.89 -6.83
N PRO A 9 -9.95 -9.27 -6.04
CA PRO A 9 -10.04 -9.23 -4.57
C PRO A 9 -10.16 -7.82 -4.01
N LEU A 10 -9.95 -6.78 -4.82
CA LEU A 10 -9.97 -5.37 -4.43
C LEU A 10 -10.97 -4.54 -5.25
N ARG A 11 -12.08 -5.15 -5.70
CA ARG A 11 -13.16 -4.37 -6.32
C ARG A 11 -13.76 -3.40 -5.29
N ARG A 12 -13.95 -2.13 -5.68
CA ARG A 12 -14.58 -1.11 -4.81
C ARG A 12 -15.91 -1.61 -4.23
N GLY A 13 -16.12 -1.35 -2.94
CA GLY A 13 -17.33 -1.74 -2.22
C GLY A 13 -17.34 -3.19 -1.72
N THR A 14 -16.21 -3.91 -1.80
CA THR A 14 -16.03 -5.20 -1.14
C THR A 14 -15.30 -5.02 0.19
N SER A 15 -15.53 -5.91 1.17
CA SER A 15 -14.84 -5.88 2.48
C SER A 15 -13.32 -5.79 2.32
N ARG A 16 -12.75 -6.57 1.41
CA ARG A 16 -11.30 -6.57 1.13
C ARG A 16 -10.79 -5.25 0.56
N TYR A 17 -11.58 -4.56 -0.26
CA TYR A 17 -11.23 -3.22 -0.72
C TYR A 17 -11.23 -2.23 0.45
N ASP A 18 -12.27 -2.25 1.29
CA ASP A 18 -12.38 -1.35 2.43
C ASP A 18 -11.25 -1.60 3.45
N GLU A 19 -10.89 -2.87 3.68
CA GLU A 19 -9.73 -3.27 4.49
C GLU A 19 -8.41 -2.74 3.90
N ALA A 20 -8.19 -2.87 2.58
CA ALA A 20 -6.99 -2.36 1.92
C ALA A 20 -6.87 -0.84 2.03
N ILE A 21 -7.98 -0.11 1.85
CA ILE A 21 -8.02 1.35 2.01
C ILE A 21 -7.79 1.76 3.47
N ALA A 22 -8.36 1.03 4.43
CA ALA A 22 -8.12 1.28 5.85
C ALA A 22 -6.65 1.08 6.22
N LEU A 23 -6.01 0.03 5.70
CA LEU A 23 -4.59 -0.22 5.88
C LEU A 23 -3.73 0.90 5.27
N GLU A 24 -4.02 1.28 4.03
CA GLU A 24 -3.33 2.38 3.34
C GLU A 24 -3.38 3.68 4.13
N ASN A 25 -4.59 4.07 4.57
CA ASN A 25 -4.79 5.28 5.37
C ASN A 25 -4.05 5.21 6.70
N SER A 26 -4.04 4.05 7.35
CA SER A 26 -3.33 3.84 8.62
C SER A 26 -1.82 4.06 8.45
N VAL A 27 -1.22 3.49 7.40
CA VAL A 27 0.20 3.69 7.08
C VAL A 27 0.50 5.15 6.81
N ARG A 28 -0.33 5.85 6.03
CA ARG A 28 -0.17 7.29 5.78
C ARG A 28 -0.13 8.11 7.06
N VAL A 29 -1.08 7.86 7.97
CA VAL A 29 -1.16 8.55 9.27
C VAL A 29 0.08 8.28 10.11
N ILE A 30 0.52 7.01 10.21
CA ILE A 30 1.69 6.63 10.98
C ILE A 30 2.96 7.28 10.42
N ARG A 31 3.14 7.32 9.10
CA ARG A 31 4.28 7.97 8.45
C ARG A 31 4.31 9.47 8.76
N LYS A 32 3.18 10.17 8.64
CA LYS A 32 3.07 11.59 9.02
C LYS A 32 3.44 11.81 10.48
N ALA A 33 2.95 10.98 11.39
CA ALA A 33 3.29 11.04 12.81
C ALA A 33 4.78 10.82 13.10
N ARG A 34 5.48 10.07 12.24
CA ARG A 34 6.94 9.84 12.30
C ARG A 34 7.76 10.88 11.54
N GLY A 35 7.14 11.92 10.98
CA GLY A 35 7.82 12.92 10.15
C GLY A 35 8.31 12.39 8.79
N ARG A 36 7.77 11.27 8.31
CA ARG A 36 8.06 10.70 7.00
C ARG A 36 7.04 11.20 5.98
N SER A 37 7.52 11.60 4.81
CA SER A 37 6.66 11.99 3.69
C SER A 37 5.92 10.80 3.09
N ASN A 38 4.83 11.08 2.39
CA ASN A 38 4.00 10.13 1.68
C ASN A 38 3.98 10.48 0.18
N PRO A 39 3.57 9.56 -0.70
CA PRO A 39 3.60 9.81 -2.14
C PRO A 39 2.83 11.06 -2.59
N GLU A 40 1.72 11.42 -1.93
CA GLU A 40 0.91 12.60 -2.24
C GLU A 40 1.60 13.94 -1.90
N ASP A 41 2.71 13.91 -1.16
CA ASP A 41 3.48 15.10 -0.83
C ASP A 41 4.41 15.54 -1.99
N PHE A 42 4.48 14.75 -3.07
CA PHE A 42 5.32 15.00 -4.25
C PHE A 42 4.50 14.93 -5.54
N ALA A 43 4.97 15.62 -6.57
CA ALA A 43 4.39 15.48 -7.90
C ALA A 43 4.63 14.06 -8.44
N GLU A 44 3.59 13.42 -8.97
CA GLU A 44 3.68 12.08 -9.52
C GLU A 44 4.71 11.99 -10.64
N GLY A 45 5.52 10.93 -10.62
CA GLY A 45 6.56 10.66 -11.62
C GLY A 45 7.88 11.40 -11.41
N THR A 46 8.04 12.24 -10.38
CA THR A 46 9.36 12.80 -10.06
C THR A 46 10.25 11.76 -9.37
N PRO A 47 11.58 11.92 -9.39
CA PRO A 47 12.49 11.02 -8.68
C PRO A 47 12.19 10.91 -7.17
N GLU A 48 11.78 12.01 -6.54
CA GLU A 48 11.42 12.04 -5.12
C GLU A 48 10.14 11.25 -4.86
N TRP A 49 9.15 11.35 -5.76
CA TRP A 49 7.94 10.55 -5.69
C TRP A 49 8.24 9.05 -5.78
N HIS A 50 9.07 8.63 -6.74
CA HIS A 50 9.48 7.23 -6.89
C HIS A 50 10.17 6.69 -5.62
N ALA A 51 11.12 7.45 -5.06
CA ALA A 51 11.82 7.05 -3.85
C ALA A 51 10.87 6.89 -2.64
N VAL A 52 9.89 7.79 -2.52
CA VAL A 52 8.91 7.73 -1.43
C VAL A 52 7.91 6.60 -1.62
N VAL A 53 7.47 6.33 -2.86
CA VAL A 53 6.59 5.20 -3.19
C VAL A 53 7.22 3.87 -2.80
N GLU A 54 8.48 3.61 -3.13
CA GLU A 54 9.16 2.37 -2.74
C GLU A 54 9.13 2.17 -1.23
N SER A 55 9.51 3.21 -0.47
CA SER A 55 9.49 3.14 1.00
C SER A 55 8.07 2.99 1.58
N PHE A 56 7.05 3.50 0.90
CA PHE A 56 5.65 3.42 1.30
C PHE A 56 5.09 2.02 1.04
N LEU A 57 5.44 1.40 -0.10
CA LEU A 57 5.05 0.03 -0.43
C LEU A 57 5.66 -0.99 0.54
N ILE A 58 6.91 -0.78 0.98
CA ILE A 58 7.53 -1.61 2.02
C ILE A 58 6.75 -1.52 3.34
N ASP A 59 6.38 -0.30 3.77
CA ASP A 59 5.57 -0.12 4.98
C ASP A 59 4.21 -0.82 4.86
N LEU A 60 3.56 -0.77 3.68
CA LEU A 60 2.29 -1.46 3.42
C LEU A 60 2.44 -2.98 3.49
N LEU A 61 3.51 -3.52 2.94
CA LEU A 61 3.75 -4.95 2.92
C LEU A 61 4.00 -5.50 4.33
N TRP A 62 4.79 -4.79 5.13
CA TRP A 62 4.96 -5.11 6.55
C TRP A 62 3.64 -4.98 7.32
N ALA A 63 2.87 -3.92 7.08
CA ALA A 63 1.60 -3.71 7.76
C ALA A 63 0.53 -4.73 7.35
N SER A 64 0.61 -5.31 6.15
CA SER A 64 -0.26 -6.39 5.70
C SER A 64 0.10 -7.76 6.30
N GLY A 65 1.16 -7.83 7.13
CA GLY A 65 1.65 -9.07 7.72
C GLY A 65 2.43 -9.95 6.73
N ASN A 66 2.79 -9.43 5.56
CA ASN A 66 3.69 -10.11 4.64
C ASN A 66 5.12 -9.75 5.04
N ASP A 67 5.79 -10.65 5.75
CA ASP A 67 7.20 -10.48 6.06
C ASP A 67 8.03 -10.75 4.81
N LEU A 68 8.76 -9.72 4.32
CA LEU A 68 9.82 -9.88 3.32
C LEU A 68 11.04 -10.66 3.86
N HIS A 69 11.00 -11.11 5.12
CA HIS A 69 12.08 -11.83 5.77
C HIS A 69 12.23 -13.29 5.33
N ASP A 70 11.30 -13.84 4.53
CA ASP A 70 11.33 -15.25 4.07
C ASP A 70 11.94 -15.41 2.66
N ILE A 71 12.76 -14.45 2.21
CA ILE A 71 13.51 -14.51 0.94
C ILE A 71 15.01 -14.60 1.25
N GLY A 72 15.42 -15.64 1.98
CA GLY A 72 16.82 -15.88 2.26
C GLY A 72 17.11 -17.00 3.26
N GLU A 73 17.01 -18.25 2.80
CA GLU A 73 17.93 -19.33 3.18
C GLU A 73 18.48 -20.00 1.92
#